data_AF-A0A0W0XX48-F1
#
_entry.id   AF-A0A0W0XX48-F1
#
_cell.length_a   1.000
_cell.length_b   1.000
_cell.length_c   1.000
_cell.angle_alpha   90.00
_cell.angle_beta   90.00
_cell.angle_gamma   90.00
#
_symmetry.space_group_name_H-M   'P 1'
#
loop_
_entity.id
_entity.type
_entity.pdbx_description
1 polymer ?
#
loop_
_entity_poly.entity_id
_entity_poly.type
_entity_poly.pdbx_seq_one_letter_code
_entity_poly.pdbx_strand_id
1 'polypeptide(L)'
;MEDEPLAITEIQQFINPKRIEELWWNTPYQGQKLFVRVFFSVPQMHKVIQRIGGPELNQAIKTLLTSDRLMASINDGSEKTLLLYMCEDYVRARYLHQIFENNPKLLERCLPHLCTRQSIQQVGGEVTTVSPLFYLALKPKLFLILTSQYFMKRIPVETWYQEGTHPGYCKELPLLTALITTLWHSRENEKEIAAIVDVLTPRLVDASFPLASLCKEGLLMKSDDYSSISFLHTLPLLPRGLDLLWTLMNASPKSFAQIPLKIWLEETNQYALADRVSNKGSVYTFMDLFAFHCTREMPTLDKLLDVYPDLPLAIPAKMLYRHYDESGASLINVLAFQCAYESSNFLPSLAKRNPALIREIPIETWYAHPAKDVIPPLYSLCASPKGIEVIVCLMKECPDLLQKVPIEFWHQPLRSMGTESISPLDLLLKNAPDRTLVALILRAAGKDRMSQWAANDKTLASLVDDFFPESGPLAAAMNAQGSALFFSPTAAKENHLPESEPVQEKTMEPGN
;
A
#
# COMPACT_ATOMS: atom_id res chain seq x y z
N MET A 1 -29.34 45.46 -11.75
CA MET A 1 -30.31 45.13 -10.68
C MET A 1 -29.62 44.09 -9.83
N GLU A 2 -29.32 44.42 -8.58
CA GLU A 2 -28.73 43.48 -7.63
C GLU A 2 -29.77 42.39 -7.31
N ASP A 3 -29.42 41.13 -7.56
CA ASP A 3 -30.31 40.00 -7.29
C ASP A 3 -30.36 39.74 -5.78
N GLU A 4 -31.17 40.53 -5.07
CA GLU A 4 -31.38 40.38 -3.64
C GLU A 4 -32.11 39.05 -3.32
N PRO A 5 -31.72 38.36 -2.23
CA PRO A 5 -32.42 37.18 -1.73
C PRO A 5 -33.87 37.50 -1.38
N LEU A 6 -34.76 36.53 -1.57
CA LEU A 6 -36.19 36.65 -1.31
C LEU A 6 -36.45 36.84 0.18
N ALA A 7 -37.43 37.68 0.50
CA ALA A 7 -37.93 37.79 1.86
C ALA A 7 -38.52 36.45 2.32
N ILE A 8 -38.48 36.17 3.62
CA ILE A 8 -39.02 34.92 4.21
C ILE A 8 -40.48 34.68 3.80
N THR A 9 -41.28 35.75 3.72
CA THR A 9 -42.69 35.72 3.30
C THR A 9 -42.87 35.39 1.81
N GLU A 10 -41.88 35.70 0.98
CA GLU A 10 -41.85 35.31 -0.43
C GLU A 10 -41.42 33.84 -0.55
N ILE A 11 -40.41 33.40 0.22
CA ILE A 11 -39.94 32.00 0.28
C ILE A 11 -41.10 31.05 0.64
N GLN A 12 -41.97 31.45 1.58
CA GLN A 12 -43.17 30.71 1.98
C GLN A 12 -44.15 30.43 0.84
N GLN A 13 -44.22 31.31 -0.17
CA GLN A 13 -45.14 31.14 -1.29
C GLN A 13 -44.72 29.97 -2.20
N PHE A 14 -43.45 29.56 -2.15
CA PHE A 14 -42.92 28.43 -2.89
C PHE A 14 -43.09 27.08 -2.17
N ILE A 15 -43.75 27.06 -1.00
CA ILE A 15 -44.14 25.81 -0.32
C ILE A 15 -45.27 25.10 -1.07
N ASN A 16 -46.08 25.86 -1.84
CA ASN A 16 -47.20 25.32 -2.61
C ASN A 16 -46.78 25.05 -4.07
N PRO A 17 -46.80 23.79 -4.55
CA PRO A 17 -46.44 23.44 -5.92
C PRO A 17 -47.21 24.22 -6.98
N LYS A 18 -48.51 24.46 -6.78
CA LYS A 18 -49.37 25.20 -7.73
C LYS A 18 -48.98 26.68 -7.83
N ARG A 19 -48.51 27.26 -6.73
CA ARG A 19 -48.10 28.67 -6.70
C ARG A 19 -46.75 28.87 -7.37
N ILE A 20 -45.85 27.87 -7.28
CA ILE A 20 -44.63 27.83 -8.10
C ILE A 20 -45.01 27.88 -9.58
N GLU A 21 -46.00 27.10 -10.02
CA GLU A 21 -46.42 27.12 -11.42
C GLU A 21 -46.95 28.48 -11.87
N GLU A 22 -47.80 29.12 -11.07
CA GLU A 22 -48.33 30.45 -11.36
C GLU A 22 -47.23 31.52 -11.45
N LEU A 23 -46.23 31.47 -10.56
CA LEU A 23 -45.12 32.41 -10.52
C LEU A 23 -44.07 32.15 -11.62
N TRP A 24 -43.94 30.90 -12.09
CA TRP A 24 -42.98 30.52 -13.14
C TRP A 24 -43.42 30.98 -14.53
N TRP A 25 -44.74 31.04 -14.79
CA TRP A 25 -45.32 31.32 -16.10
C TRP A 25 -45.81 32.77 -16.29
N ASN A 26 -46.23 33.46 -15.22
CA ASN A 26 -46.93 34.75 -15.36
C ASN A 26 -46.03 35.98 -15.50
N THR A 27 -44.73 35.80 -15.70
CA THR A 27 -43.82 36.93 -15.80
C THR A 27 -42.81 36.73 -16.93
N PRO A 28 -42.73 37.67 -17.88
CA PRO A 28 -42.17 37.47 -19.22
C PRO A 28 -40.65 37.21 -19.27
N TYR A 29 -39.98 37.17 -18.11
CA TYR A 29 -38.54 36.95 -17.93
C TYR A 29 -38.19 36.20 -16.62
N GLN A 30 -39.13 35.52 -15.94
CA GLN A 30 -38.95 35.24 -14.50
C GLN A 30 -38.65 33.81 -14.05
N GLY A 31 -38.86 32.74 -14.81
CA GLY A 31 -38.45 31.40 -14.33
C GLY A 31 -36.97 31.32 -13.94
N GLN A 32 -36.10 32.01 -14.69
CA GLN A 32 -34.66 32.14 -14.46
C GLN A 32 -34.32 33.03 -13.25
N LYS A 33 -34.91 34.22 -13.15
CA LYS A 33 -34.70 35.11 -11.99
C LYS A 33 -35.27 34.52 -10.70
N LEU A 34 -36.39 33.82 -10.78
CA LEU A 34 -37.00 33.13 -9.66
C LEU A 34 -36.14 31.95 -9.23
N PHE A 35 -35.61 31.17 -10.18
CA PHE A 35 -34.62 30.12 -9.93
C PHE A 35 -33.37 30.68 -9.22
N VAL A 36 -32.75 31.69 -9.80
CA VAL A 36 -31.57 32.37 -9.25
C VAL A 36 -31.87 32.95 -7.87
N ARG A 37 -33.00 33.64 -7.67
CA ARG A 37 -33.41 34.21 -6.38
C ARG A 37 -33.75 33.15 -5.34
N VAL A 38 -34.42 32.06 -5.70
CA VAL A 38 -34.69 30.93 -4.79
C VAL A 38 -33.36 30.32 -4.36
N PHE A 39 -32.41 30.11 -5.28
CA PHE A 39 -31.06 29.66 -4.97
C PHE A 39 -30.28 30.63 -4.07
N PHE A 40 -30.30 31.94 -4.36
CA PHE A 40 -29.71 32.99 -3.51
C PHE A 40 -30.33 33.05 -2.11
N SER A 41 -31.55 32.55 -1.95
CA SER A 41 -32.29 32.50 -0.69
C SER A 41 -32.02 31.23 0.14
N VAL A 42 -31.42 30.21 -0.46
CA VAL A 42 -31.02 28.95 0.21
C VAL A 42 -30.14 29.18 1.46
N PRO A 43 -29.13 30.07 1.46
CA PRO A 43 -28.35 30.37 2.68
C PRO A 43 -29.20 30.97 3.82
N GLN A 44 -30.29 31.67 3.48
CA GLN A 44 -31.21 32.22 4.47
C GLN A 44 -32.19 31.17 5.01
N MET A 45 -32.24 29.97 4.43
CA MET A 45 -33.18 28.94 4.85
C MET A 45 -33.00 28.48 6.29
N HIS A 46 -31.81 28.58 6.90
CA HIS A 46 -31.68 28.29 8.34
C HIS A 46 -32.60 29.20 9.19
N LYS A 47 -32.73 30.48 8.82
CA LYS A 47 -33.58 31.46 9.52
C LYS A 47 -35.06 31.17 9.29
N VAL A 48 -35.38 30.57 8.14
CA VAL A 48 -36.71 30.09 7.78
C VAL A 48 -37.07 28.80 8.54
N ILE A 49 -36.13 27.85 8.63
CA ILE A 49 -36.24 26.59 9.39
C ILE A 49 -36.59 26.87 10.86
N GLN A 50 -35.92 27.85 11.47
CA GLN A 50 -36.18 28.25 12.86
C GLN A 50 -37.59 28.85 13.07
N ARG A 51 -38.26 29.33 12.01
CA ARG A 51 -39.57 30.02 12.11
C ARG A 51 -40.77 29.18 11.67
N ILE A 52 -40.61 28.26 10.71
CA ILE A 52 -41.72 27.55 10.06
C ILE A 52 -41.79 26.08 10.50
N GLY A 53 -40.70 25.52 11.01
CA GLY A 53 -40.60 24.09 11.33
C GLY A 53 -39.97 23.30 10.18
N GLY A 54 -39.05 22.39 10.52
CA GLY A 54 -38.24 21.63 9.57
C GLY A 54 -38.98 20.71 8.57
N PRO A 55 -40.11 20.05 8.90
CA PRO A 55 -40.73 19.04 8.02
C PRO A 55 -41.34 19.60 6.74
N GLU A 56 -42.14 20.67 6.85
CA GLU A 56 -42.90 21.26 5.73
C GLU A 56 -41.98 21.98 4.76
N LEU A 57 -40.95 22.64 5.28
CA LEU A 57 -39.94 23.28 4.47
C LEU A 57 -39.04 22.26 3.77
N ASN A 58 -38.65 21.15 4.43
CA ASN A 58 -37.92 20.07 3.76
C ASN A 58 -38.74 19.47 2.60
N GLN A 59 -40.06 19.34 2.77
CA GLN A 59 -40.95 18.88 1.71
C GLN A 59 -41.04 19.90 0.57
N ALA A 60 -41.18 21.20 0.88
CA ALA A 60 -41.17 22.28 -0.10
C ALA A 60 -39.86 22.35 -0.89
N ILE A 61 -38.73 22.30 -0.20
CA ILE A 61 -37.39 22.22 -0.79
C ILE A 61 -37.34 21.00 -1.70
N LYS A 62 -37.69 19.81 -1.20
CA LYS A 62 -37.68 18.59 -2.00
C LYS A 62 -38.52 18.73 -3.27
N THR A 63 -39.75 19.23 -3.16
CA THR A 63 -40.64 19.47 -4.31
C THR A 63 -40.06 20.46 -5.31
N LEU A 64 -39.55 21.59 -4.82
CA LEU A 64 -38.98 22.65 -5.65
C LEU A 64 -37.74 22.14 -6.37
N LEU A 65 -36.85 21.46 -5.62
CA LEU A 65 -35.63 20.86 -6.14
C LEU A 65 -35.92 19.71 -7.12
N THR A 66 -36.98 18.92 -6.99
CA THR A 66 -37.33 17.83 -7.93
C THR A 66 -38.13 18.28 -9.16
N SER A 67 -38.36 19.57 -9.35
CA SER A 67 -39.21 20.05 -10.44
C SER A 67 -38.53 19.92 -11.80
N ASP A 68 -39.17 19.20 -12.73
CA ASP A 68 -38.73 19.08 -14.14
C ASP A 68 -38.55 20.44 -14.83
N ARG A 69 -39.13 21.53 -14.32
CA ARG A 69 -38.96 22.88 -14.89
C ARG A 69 -37.65 23.56 -14.50
N LEU A 70 -36.96 23.10 -13.46
CA LEU A 70 -35.57 23.48 -13.18
C LEU A 70 -34.61 22.98 -14.28
N MET A 71 -35.04 22.00 -15.08
CA MET A 71 -34.29 21.46 -16.22
C MET A 71 -34.33 22.35 -17.47
N ALA A 72 -35.19 23.38 -17.51
CA ALA A 72 -35.38 24.24 -18.68
C ALA A 72 -34.12 25.08 -18.98
N SER A 73 -33.77 25.25 -20.26
CA SER A 73 -32.51 25.88 -20.64
C SER A 73 -32.40 27.33 -20.16
N ILE A 74 -31.31 27.64 -19.46
CA ILE A 74 -30.96 28.99 -19.08
C ILE A 74 -30.02 29.52 -20.17
N ASN A 75 -30.58 30.36 -21.05
CA ASN A 75 -29.94 30.75 -22.31
C ASN A 75 -28.87 31.86 -22.16
N ASP A 76 -28.54 32.31 -20.95
CA ASP A 76 -27.73 33.52 -20.70
C ASP A 76 -26.42 33.29 -19.91
N GLY A 77 -26.07 32.03 -19.61
CA GLY A 77 -24.82 31.71 -18.90
C GLY A 77 -24.85 31.96 -17.39
N SER A 78 -26.00 32.34 -16.81
CA SER A 78 -26.17 32.54 -15.35
C SER A 78 -25.98 31.26 -14.52
N GLU A 79 -26.08 30.08 -15.15
CA GLU A 79 -25.83 28.77 -14.51
C GLU A 79 -24.42 28.67 -13.96
N LYS A 80 -23.42 29.13 -14.72
CA LYS A 80 -22.03 29.14 -14.29
C LYS A 80 -21.87 29.98 -13.02
N THR A 81 -22.37 31.21 -13.03
CA THR A 81 -22.26 32.16 -11.92
C THR A 81 -22.97 31.63 -10.69
N LEU A 82 -24.15 31.04 -10.85
CA LEU A 82 -24.91 30.43 -9.77
C LEU A 82 -24.19 29.24 -9.16
N LEU A 83 -23.63 28.34 -9.98
CA LEU A 83 -22.87 27.19 -9.51
C LEU A 83 -21.63 27.63 -8.72
N LEU A 84 -20.93 28.65 -9.20
CA LEU A 84 -19.76 29.23 -8.51
C LEU A 84 -20.16 29.88 -7.19
N TYR A 85 -21.28 30.63 -7.15
CA TYR A 85 -21.83 31.22 -5.93
C TYR A 85 -22.24 30.16 -4.89
N MET A 86 -22.86 29.07 -5.34
CA MET A 86 -23.24 27.95 -4.48
C MET A 86 -22.03 27.17 -3.95
N CYS A 87 -20.87 27.35 -4.58
CA CYS A 87 -19.59 26.82 -4.14
C CYS A 87 -18.75 27.83 -3.35
N GLU A 88 -19.25 29.02 -3.02
CA GLU A 88 -18.49 29.96 -2.18
C GLU A 88 -18.30 29.44 -0.74
N ASP A 89 -19.27 28.67 -0.22
CA ASP A 89 -19.20 28.09 1.12
C ASP A 89 -19.76 26.66 1.20
N TYR A 90 -19.36 25.93 2.26
CA TYR A 90 -19.74 24.53 2.47
C TYR A 90 -21.25 24.32 2.70
N VAL A 91 -21.93 25.30 3.31
CA VAL A 91 -23.36 25.21 3.60
C VAL A 91 -24.15 25.26 2.29
N ARG A 92 -23.81 26.18 1.39
CA ARG A 92 -24.40 26.31 0.06
C ARG A 92 -24.09 25.10 -0.81
N ALA A 93 -22.86 24.59 -0.77
CA ALA A 93 -22.46 23.41 -1.52
C ALA A 93 -23.33 22.20 -1.15
N ARG A 94 -23.72 22.04 0.12
CA ARG A 94 -24.61 20.97 0.58
C ARG A 94 -26.00 20.99 -0.08
N TYR A 95 -26.51 22.16 -0.44
CA TYR A 95 -27.79 22.24 -1.17
C TYR A 95 -27.61 21.91 -2.64
N LEU A 96 -26.52 22.37 -3.26
CA LEU A 96 -26.16 21.97 -4.62
C LEU A 96 -26.09 20.43 -4.74
N HIS A 97 -25.57 19.78 -3.70
CA HIS A 97 -25.53 18.33 -3.59
C HIS A 97 -26.93 17.71 -3.64
N GLN A 98 -27.84 18.14 -2.77
CA GLN A 98 -29.22 17.63 -2.75
C GLN A 98 -29.94 17.84 -4.10
N ILE A 99 -29.62 18.92 -4.82
CA ILE A 99 -30.23 19.25 -6.11
C ILE A 99 -29.83 18.23 -7.17
N PHE A 100 -28.54 17.93 -7.28
CA PHE A 100 -28.05 16.96 -8.24
C PHE A 100 -28.41 15.53 -7.87
N GLU A 101 -28.49 15.21 -6.57
CA GLU A 101 -28.94 13.89 -6.10
C GLU A 101 -30.38 13.58 -6.55
N ASN A 102 -31.26 14.59 -6.49
CA ASN A 102 -32.64 14.44 -6.91
C ASN A 102 -32.86 14.65 -8.42
N ASN A 103 -31.88 15.19 -9.16
CA ASN A 103 -32.02 15.50 -10.60
C ASN A 103 -30.74 15.19 -11.40
N PRO A 104 -30.46 13.91 -11.70
CA PRO A 104 -29.26 13.50 -12.43
C PRO A 104 -29.14 14.13 -13.84
N LYS A 105 -30.25 14.43 -14.51
CA LYS A 105 -30.24 15.11 -15.81
C LYS A 105 -29.70 16.54 -15.70
N LEU A 106 -29.99 17.24 -14.59
CA LEU A 106 -29.52 18.62 -14.38
C LEU A 106 -28.00 18.65 -14.24
N LEU A 107 -27.47 17.65 -13.53
CA LEU A 107 -26.04 17.43 -13.37
C LEU A 107 -25.35 17.24 -14.72
N GLU A 108 -25.95 16.46 -15.64
CA GLU A 108 -25.43 16.27 -17.01
C GLU A 108 -25.32 17.56 -17.78
N ARG A 109 -26.40 18.34 -17.72
CA ARG A 109 -26.48 19.60 -18.41
C ARG A 109 -25.50 20.63 -17.85
N CYS A 110 -25.33 20.65 -16.53
CA CYS A 110 -24.40 21.56 -15.85
C CYS A 110 -22.93 21.11 -15.95
N LEU A 111 -22.64 19.89 -16.41
CA LEU A 111 -21.27 19.32 -16.43
C LEU A 111 -20.21 20.24 -17.08
N PRO A 112 -20.45 20.90 -18.23
CA PRO A 112 -19.48 21.84 -18.81
C PRO A 112 -19.19 23.02 -17.88
N HIS A 113 -20.21 23.49 -17.17
CA HIS A 113 -20.10 24.60 -16.21
C HIS A 113 -19.43 24.17 -14.90
N LEU A 114 -19.61 22.92 -14.47
CA LEU A 114 -18.92 22.35 -13.31
C LEU A 114 -17.41 22.25 -13.54
N CYS A 115 -16.99 21.91 -14.75
CA CYS A 115 -15.57 21.89 -15.14
C CYS A 115 -14.98 23.30 -15.33
N THR A 116 -15.82 24.34 -15.38
CA THR A 116 -15.36 25.71 -15.59
C THR A 116 -14.66 26.23 -14.35
N ARG A 117 -13.53 26.89 -14.58
CA ARG A 117 -12.68 27.46 -13.53
C ARG A 117 -12.95 28.95 -13.36
N GLN A 118 -12.80 29.42 -12.14
CA GLN A 118 -12.75 30.83 -11.82
C GLN A 118 -11.55 31.11 -10.92
N SER A 119 -10.77 32.11 -11.28
CA SER A 119 -9.77 32.68 -10.39
C SER A 119 -10.46 33.63 -9.44
N ILE A 120 -10.36 33.36 -8.14
CA ILE A 120 -10.93 34.18 -7.08
C ILE A 120 -9.78 34.80 -6.31
N GLN A 121 -9.84 36.12 -6.13
CA GLN A 121 -8.88 36.84 -5.31
C GLN A 121 -9.31 36.71 -3.85
N GLN A 122 -8.48 36.07 -3.04
CA GLN A 122 -8.72 35.91 -1.62
C GLN A 122 -8.30 37.15 -0.83
N VAL A 123 -8.80 37.26 0.39
CA VAL A 123 -8.41 38.29 1.35
C VAL A 123 -6.90 38.15 1.60
N GLY A 124 -6.13 39.17 1.22
CA GLY A 124 -4.65 39.13 1.23
C GLY A 124 -4.00 39.15 -0.15
N GLY A 125 -4.77 39.11 -1.24
CA GLY A 125 -4.27 39.29 -2.60
C GLY A 125 -3.84 38.02 -3.33
N GLU A 126 -3.86 36.86 -2.65
CA GLU A 126 -3.63 35.56 -3.29
C GLU A 126 -4.76 35.23 -4.28
N VAL A 127 -4.41 34.77 -5.48
CA VAL A 127 -5.38 34.34 -6.49
C VAL A 127 -5.43 32.83 -6.48
N THR A 128 -6.60 32.26 -6.17
CA THR A 128 -6.80 30.81 -6.18
C THR A 128 -7.73 30.40 -7.31
N THR A 129 -7.47 29.22 -7.87
CA THR A 129 -8.36 28.65 -8.90
C THR A 129 -9.40 27.77 -8.23
N VAL A 130 -10.66 28.04 -8.52
CA VAL A 130 -11.81 27.35 -7.94
C VAL A 130 -12.67 26.79 -9.07
N SER A 131 -13.17 25.56 -8.90
CA SER A 131 -14.11 24.92 -9.83
C SER A 131 -15.24 24.28 -9.02
N PRO A 132 -16.51 24.41 -9.44
CA PRO A 132 -17.63 23.79 -8.75
C PRO A 132 -17.48 22.27 -8.63
N LEU A 133 -16.79 21.62 -9.58
CA LEU A 133 -16.52 20.19 -9.54
C LEU A 133 -15.71 19.76 -8.31
N PHE A 134 -14.76 20.58 -7.83
CA PHE A 134 -14.02 20.30 -6.60
C PHE A 134 -14.95 20.20 -5.39
N TYR A 135 -15.95 21.08 -5.28
CA TYR A 135 -16.92 21.08 -4.18
C TYR A 135 -17.90 19.91 -4.25
N LEU A 136 -18.18 19.42 -5.46
CA LEU A 136 -18.99 18.21 -5.65
C LEU A 136 -18.21 16.94 -5.32
N ALA A 137 -16.93 16.89 -5.68
CA ALA A 137 -16.08 15.72 -5.49
C ALA A 137 -15.81 15.38 -4.02
N LEU A 138 -15.94 16.36 -3.11
CA LEU A 138 -15.82 16.11 -1.67
C LEU A 138 -17.03 15.39 -1.05
N LYS A 139 -18.08 15.10 -1.83
CA LYS A 139 -19.18 14.23 -1.41
C LYS A 139 -19.26 12.96 -2.24
N PRO A 140 -18.94 11.79 -1.64
CA PRO A 140 -18.92 10.52 -2.37
C PRO A 140 -20.22 10.24 -3.12
N LYS A 141 -21.40 10.42 -2.49
CA LYS A 141 -22.70 10.10 -3.10
C LYS A 141 -23.00 10.83 -4.40
N LEU A 142 -22.55 12.08 -4.57
CA LEU A 142 -22.77 12.82 -5.82
C LEU A 142 -21.79 12.44 -6.88
N PHE A 143 -20.57 12.14 -6.43
CA PHE A 143 -19.58 11.57 -7.30
C PHE A 143 -20.06 10.23 -7.84
N LEU A 144 -20.73 9.41 -7.03
CA LEU A 144 -21.38 8.17 -7.49
C LEU A 144 -22.38 8.43 -8.63
N ILE A 145 -23.16 9.51 -8.54
CA ILE A 145 -24.10 9.92 -9.60
C ILE A 145 -23.34 10.40 -10.85
N LEU A 146 -22.23 11.11 -10.68
CA LEU A 146 -21.27 11.45 -11.75
C LEU A 146 -20.51 10.23 -12.32
N THR A 147 -20.52 9.08 -11.64
CA THR A 147 -19.77 7.87 -12.04
C THR A 147 -20.57 6.84 -12.82
N SER A 148 -21.84 7.10 -13.15
CA SER A 148 -22.46 6.31 -14.22
C SER A 148 -21.56 6.45 -15.46
N GLN A 149 -21.14 5.32 -16.05
CA GLN A 149 -19.96 5.20 -16.92
C GLN A 149 -19.87 6.21 -18.10
N TYR A 150 -20.97 6.86 -18.44
CA TYR A 150 -21.08 7.88 -19.47
C TYR A 150 -20.57 9.27 -19.05
N PHE A 151 -20.68 9.63 -17.78
CA PHE A 151 -20.36 10.99 -17.31
C PHE A 151 -18.87 11.19 -17.07
N MET A 152 -18.20 10.20 -16.49
CA MET A 152 -16.75 10.19 -16.28
C MET A 152 -15.98 10.44 -17.57
N LYS A 153 -16.42 9.82 -18.68
CA LYS A 153 -15.81 9.98 -20.01
C LYS A 153 -15.96 11.40 -20.59
N ARG A 154 -16.95 12.18 -20.12
CA ARG A 154 -17.21 13.55 -20.59
C ARG A 154 -16.43 14.62 -19.85
N ILE A 155 -15.95 14.35 -18.64
CA ILE A 155 -15.05 15.27 -17.93
C ILE A 155 -13.71 15.31 -18.70
N PRO A 156 -13.21 16.49 -19.12
CA PRO A 156 -11.92 16.61 -19.79
C PRO A 156 -10.80 16.01 -18.94
N VAL A 157 -9.86 15.31 -19.57
CA VAL A 157 -8.80 14.56 -18.85
C VAL A 157 -7.91 15.50 -18.03
N GLU A 158 -7.70 16.71 -18.53
CA GLU A 158 -6.93 17.78 -17.89
C GLU A 158 -7.51 18.17 -16.53
N THR A 159 -8.84 18.17 -16.40
CA THR A 159 -9.54 18.56 -15.18
C THR A 159 -9.14 17.71 -13.98
N TRP A 160 -8.73 16.46 -14.19
CA TRP A 160 -8.37 15.51 -13.13
C TRP A 160 -7.05 15.82 -12.45
N TYR A 161 -6.10 16.40 -13.18
CA TYR A 161 -4.75 16.69 -12.69
C TYR A 161 -4.46 18.18 -12.57
N GLN A 162 -5.37 19.02 -13.02
CA GLN A 162 -5.31 20.44 -12.76
C GLN A 162 -5.74 20.75 -11.32
N GLU A 163 -5.09 21.74 -10.73
CA GLU A 163 -5.28 22.10 -9.32
C GLU A 163 -6.48 22.99 -9.07
N GLY A 164 -6.97 22.92 -7.84
CA GLY A 164 -8.01 23.77 -7.28
C GLY A 164 -7.82 24.01 -5.78
N THR A 165 -8.54 25.00 -5.26
CA THR A 165 -8.59 25.32 -3.82
C THR A 165 -10.03 25.23 -3.33
N HIS A 166 -10.20 24.64 -2.15
CA HIS A 166 -11.44 24.61 -1.39
C HIS A 166 -11.18 25.15 0.03
N PRO A 167 -11.78 26.30 0.42
CA PRO A 167 -11.60 26.87 1.75
C PRO A 167 -11.91 25.85 2.85
N GLY A 168 -11.01 25.73 3.83
CA GLY A 168 -11.16 24.77 4.93
C GLY A 168 -11.07 23.30 4.50
N TYR A 169 -10.49 22.99 3.33
CA TYR A 169 -10.24 21.60 2.95
C TYR A 169 -8.91 21.42 2.21
N CYS A 170 -8.67 22.11 1.10
CA CYS A 170 -7.41 21.97 0.35
C CYS A 170 -6.99 23.26 -0.36
N LYS A 171 -5.69 23.40 -0.66
CA LYS A 171 -5.11 24.50 -1.45
C LYS A 171 -4.22 23.92 -2.54
N GLU A 172 -4.40 24.40 -3.77
CA GLU A 172 -3.59 24.03 -4.95
C GLU A 172 -3.43 22.51 -5.14
N LEU A 173 -4.50 21.75 -4.89
CA LEU A 173 -4.48 20.30 -4.94
C LEU A 173 -5.15 19.79 -6.22
N PRO A 174 -4.59 18.79 -6.93
CA PRO A 174 -5.27 18.18 -8.07
C PRO A 174 -6.60 17.52 -7.66
N LEU A 175 -7.59 17.52 -8.58
CA LEU A 175 -8.93 16.98 -8.29
C LEU A 175 -8.89 15.50 -7.91
N LEU A 176 -8.11 14.69 -8.64
CA LEU A 176 -7.99 13.26 -8.37
C LEU A 176 -7.33 13.00 -7.01
N THR A 177 -6.32 13.80 -6.65
CA THR A 177 -5.67 13.76 -5.33
C THR A 177 -6.68 14.07 -4.22
N ALA A 178 -7.43 15.17 -4.36
CA ALA A 178 -8.46 15.57 -3.40
C ALA A 178 -9.55 14.49 -3.24
N LEU A 179 -9.96 13.85 -4.34
CA LEU A 179 -10.94 12.76 -4.32
C LEU A 179 -10.43 11.55 -3.53
N ILE A 180 -9.23 11.07 -3.86
CA ILE A 180 -8.62 9.93 -3.18
C ILE A 180 -8.48 10.21 -1.68
N THR A 181 -7.98 11.40 -1.31
CA THR A 181 -7.80 11.78 0.11
C THR A 181 -9.12 11.91 0.86
N THR A 182 -10.16 12.49 0.24
CA THR A 182 -11.46 12.66 0.89
C THR A 182 -12.08 11.32 1.25
N LEU A 183 -12.02 10.39 0.30
CA LEU A 183 -12.80 9.16 0.36
C LEU A 183 -12.05 8.01 1.04
N TRP A 184 -10.72 8.07 1.09
CA TRP A 184 -9.90 7.17 1.89
C TRP A 184 -10.31 7.17 3.38
N HIS A 185 -10.65 8.34 3.92
CA HIS A 185 -11.03 8.47 5.33
C HIS A 185 -12.30 7.71 5.72
N SER A 186 -13.21 7.44 4.76
CA SER A 186 -14.45 6.72 5.08
C SER A 186 -14.41 5.22 4.73
N ARG A 187 -13.45 4.76 3.90
CA ARG A 187 -13.31 3.38 3.33
C ARG A 187 -14.54 2.79 2.62
N GLU A 188 -15.75 3.28 2.89
CA GLU A 188 -17.02 2.86 2.30
C GLU A 188 -17.09 3.04 0.78
N ASN A 189 -16.24 3.90 0.20
CA ASN A 189 -16.29 4.28 -1.21
C ASN A 189 -15.08 3.77 -2.03
N GLU A 190 -14.29 2.84 -1.49
CA GLU A 190 -13.05 2.36 -2.13
C GLU A 190 -13.30 1.77 -3.52
N LYS A 191 -14.40 1.00 -3.68
CA LYS A 191 -14.75 0.35 -4.95
C LYS A 191 -15.05 1.36 -6.06
N GLU A 192 -15.62 2.48 -5.70
CA GLU A 192 -16.04 3.47 -6.67
C GLU A 192 -14.87 4.34 -7.11
N ILE A 193 -13.96 4.66 -6.19
CA ILE A 193 -12.67 5.29 -6.56
C ILE A 193 -11.85 4.35 -7.44
N ALA A 194 -11.83 3.05 -7.12
CA ALA A 194 -11.20 2.06 -7.97
C ALA A 194 -11.79 2.08 -9.40
N ALA A 195 -13.12 2.10 -9.54
CA ALA A 195 -13.77 2.20 -10.85
C ALA A 195 -13.44 3.52 -11.59
N ILE A 196 -13.29 4.62 -10.85
CA ILE A 196 -12.88 5.92 -11.42
C ILE A 196 -11.46 5.86 -11.96
N VAL A 197 -10.53 5.36 -11.15
CA VAL A 197 -9.13 5.20 -11.54
C VAL A 197 -9.02 4.25 -12.74
N ASP A 198 -9.80 3.17 -12.78
CA ASP A 198 -9.84 2.23 -13.90
C ASP A 198 -10.28 2.92 -15.22
N VAL A 199 -11.30 3.78 -15.17
CA VAL A 199 -11.76 4.53 -16.36
C VAL A 199 -10.78 5.64 -16.77
N LEU A 200 -10.10 6.26 -15.80
CA LEU A 200 -9.18 7.36 -16.07
C LEU A 200 -7.82 6.89 -16.58
N THR A 201 -7.34 5.73 -16.12
CA THR A 201 -6.02 5.21 -16.46
C THR A 201 -5.69 5.24 -17.95
N PRO A 202 -6.49 4.62 -18.85
CA PRO A 202 -6.19 4.66 -20.29
C PRO A 202 -6.23 6.08 -20.85
N ARG A 203 -7.16 6.92 -20.36
CA ARG A 203 -7.30 8.31 -20.83
C ARG A 203 -6.11 9.19 -20.45
N LEU A 204 -5.57 9.00 -19.24
CA LEU A 204 -4.38 9.73 -18.77
C LEU A 204 -3.14 9.34 -19.59
N VAL A 205 -3.01 8.06 -19.95
CA VAL A 205 -1.96 7.57 -20.83
C VAL A 205 -2.09 8.18 -22.23
N ASP A 206 -3.27 8.08 -22.84
CA ASP A 206 -3.53 8.61 -24.19
C ASP A 206 -3.28 10.12 -24.28
N ALA A 207 -3.63 10.85 -23.21
CA ALA A 207 -3.45 12.29 -23.13
C ALA A 207 -2.02 12.74 -22.78
N SER A 208 -1.07 11.81 -22.66
CA SER A 208 0.32 12.10 -22.27
C SER A 208 0.39 12.89 -20.96
N PHE A 209 -0.19 12.30 -19.89
CA PHE A 209 -0.25 12.88 -18.55
C PHE A 209 1.03 13.65 -18.15
N PRO A 210 0.92 14.92 -17.68
CA PRO A 210 2.07 15.70 -17.27
C PRO A 210 2.63 15.19 -15.94
N LEU A 211 3.71 14.40 -15.98
CA LEU A 211 4.27 13.76 -14.78
C LEU A 211 4.76 14.74 -13.71
N ALA A 212 5.04 16.00 -14.04
CA ALA A 212 5.26 17.05 -13.04
C ALA A 212 4.08 17.19 -12.06
N SER A 213 2.85 16.94 -12.52
CA SER A 213 1.65 16.95 -11.68
C SER A 213 1.57 15.77 -10.71
N LEU A 214 2.35 14.68 -10.88
CA LEU A 214 2.44 13.63 -9.85
C LEU A 214 3.11 14.14 -8.59
N CYS A 215 4.22 14.88 -8.76
CA CYS A 215 5.07 15.29 -7.66
C CYS A 215 4.71 16.65 -7.08
N LYS A 216 3.89 17.44 -7.79
CA LYS A 216 3.47 18.74 -7.30
C LYS A 216 2.66 18.59 -6.01
N GLU A 217 3.13 19.29 -4.99
CA GLU A 217 2.51 19.32 -3.68
C GLU A 217 1.44 20.40 -3.61
N GLY A 218 0.28 20.02 -3.06
CA GLY A 218 -0.73 20.94 -2.56
C GLY A 218 -0.89 20.78 -1.06
N LEU A 219 -1.76 21.57 -0.45
CA LEU A 219 -2.06 21.48 0.98
C LEU A 219 -3.42 20.83 1.20
N LEU A 220 -3.47 19.89 2.14
CA LEU A 220 -4.70 19.25 2.62
C LEU A 220 -4.88 19.59 4.11
N MET A 221 -6.05 20.08 4.47
CA MET A 221 -6.40 20.38 5.85
C MET A 221 -6.73 19.09 6.60
N LYS A 222 -5.99 18.82 7.67
CA LYS A 222 -6.20 17.68 8.57
C LYS A 222 -6.42 18.24 9.97
N SER A 223 -7.65 18.09 10.49
CA SER A 223 -8.10 18.78 11.71
C SER A 223 -7.91 20.31 11.59
N ASP A 224 -6.97 20.88 12.34
CA ASP A 224 -6.70 22.33 12.38
C ASP A 224 -5.43 22.75 11.61
N ASP A 225 -4.64 21.79 11.10
CA ASP A 225 -3.38 22.05 10.41
C ASP A 225 -3.41 21.62 8.94
N TYR A 226 -2.64 22.31 8.11
CA TYR A 226 -2.43 21.93 6.71
C TYR A 226 -1.21 21.03 6.56
N SER A 227 -1.38 19.88 5.91
CA SER A 227 -0.30 18.97 5.52
C SER A 227 -0.03 19.05 4.03
N SER A 228 1.25 19.06 3.65
CA SER A 228 1.67 18.94 2.25
C SER A 228 1.41 17.54 1.71
N ILE A 229 0.83 17.43 0.52
CA ILE A 229 0.56 16.15 -0.14
C ILE A 229 0.57 16.29 -1.67
N SER A 230 1.13 15.29 -2.35
CA SER A 230 1.12 15.23 -3.83
C SER A 230 0.25 14.09 -4.34
N PHE A 231 -0.04 14.09 -5.64
CA PHE A 231 -0.79 13.00 -6.25
C PHE A 231 -0.06 11.66 -6.13
N LEU A 232 1.27 11.65 -6.29
CA LEU A 232 2.10 10.47 -6.12
C LEU A 232 1.89 9.84 -4.73
N HIS A 233 1.89 10.67 -3.67
CA HIS A 233 1.62 10.20 -2.32
C HIS A 233 0.24 9.57 -2.19
N THR A 234 -0.79 10.06 -2.87
CA THR A 234 -2.14 9.49 -2.70
C THR A 234 -2.37 8.18 -3.43
N LEU A 235 -1.59 7.85 -4.47
CA LEU A 235 -1.83 6.66 -5.30
C LEU A 235 -1.74 5.34 -4.51
N PRO A 236 -0.76 5.13 -3.63
CA PRO A 236 -0.70 3.94 -2.80
C PRO A 236 -1.86 3.76 -1.82
N LEU A 237 -2.72 4.76 -1.60
CA LEU A 237 -3.90 4.61 -0.73
C LEU A 237 -4.96 3.68 -1.34
N LEU A 238 -4.84 3.31 -2.62
CA LEU A 238 -5.80 2.47 -3.31
C LEU A 238 -5.06 1.43 -4.16
N PRO A 239 -5.52 0.16 -4.18
CA PRO A 239 -4.94 -0.85 -5.06
C PRO A 239 -4.86 -0.41 -6.53
N ARG A 240 -5.93 0.20 -7.05
CA ARG A 240 -5.97 0.75 -8.43
C ARG A 240 -5.06 1.95 -8.65
N GLY A 241 -4.70 2.69 -7.61
CA GLY A 241 -3.74 3.78 -7.73
C GLY A 241 -2.34 3.27 -8.09
N LEU A 242 -1.99 2.07 -7.62
CA LEU A 242 -0.74 1.41 -7.98
C LEU A 242 -0.77 0.86 -9.41
N ASP A 243 -1.90 0.31 -9.85
CA ASP A 243 -2.11 -0.08 -11.25
C ASP A 243 -1.93 1.13 -12.19
N LEU A 244 -2.51 2.29 -11.82
CA LEU A 244 -2.33 3.55 -12.55
C LEU A 244 -0.85 3.96 -12.58
N LEU A 245 -0.16 3.94 -11.44
CA LEU A 245 1.25 4.31 -11.38
C LEU A 245 2.11 3.40 -12.26
N TRP A 246 1.91 2.08 -12.17
CA TRP A 246 2.56 1.10 -13.02
C TRP A 246 2.32 1.37 -14.51
N THR A 247 1.08 1.65 -14.88
CA THR A 247 0.71 1.93 -16.27
C THR A 247 1.38 3.20 -16.77
N LEU A 248 1.39 4.27 -15.97
CA LEU A 248 2.08 5.52 -16.30
C LEU A 248 3.60 5.33 -16.42
N MET A 249 4.21 4.56 -15.50
CA MET A 249 5.65 4.22 -15.53
C MET A 249 6.03 3.49 -16.82
N ASN A 250 5.17 2.59 -17.29
CA ASN A 250 5.39 1.86 -18.54
C ASN A 250 5.20 2.74 -19.78
N ALA A 251 4.22 3.64 -19.76
CA ALA A 251 3.95 4.54 -20.88
C ALA A 251 5.02 5.62 -21.06
N SER A 252 5.68 6.08 -19.98
CA SER A 252 6.60 7.23 -20.02
C SER A 252 7.84 7.09 -19.13
N PRO A 253 8.67 6.05 -19.30
CA PRO A 253 9.79 5.74 -18.38
C PRO A 253 10.83 6.87 -18.29
N LYS A 254 11.14 7.56 -19.40
CA LYS A 254 12.11 8.68 -19.42
C LYS A 254 11.69 9.84 -18.54
N SER A 255 10.39 10.11 -18.49
CA SER A 255 9.84 11.19 -17.69
C SER A 255 9.78 10.80 -16.22
N PHE A 256 9.51 9.52 -15.90
CA PHE A 256 9.63 9.01 -14.54
C PHE A 256 11.05 9.07 -14.02
N ALA A 257 12.08 8.92 -14.85
CA ALA A 257 13.47 9.08 -14.44
C ALA A 257 13.84 10.51 -14.01
N GLN A 258 12.98 11.51 -14.25
CA GLN A 258 13.18 12.90 -13.81
C GLN A 258 12.71 13.15 -12.38
N ILE A 259 11.91 12.26 -11.81
CA ILE A 259 11.46 12.38 -10.41
C ILE A 259 12.70 12.18 -9.51
N PRO A 260 12.98 13.09 -8.55
CA PRO A 260 14.13 12.93 -7.67
C PRO A 260 14.09 11.62 -6.91
N LEU A 261 15.19 10.85 -6.93
CA LEU A 261 15.30 9.54 -6.29
C LEU A 261 14.89 9.56 -4.81
N LYS A 262 15.20 10.67 -4.11
CA LYS A 262 14.85 10.89 -2.71
C LYS A 262 13.34 10.73 -2.44
N ILE A 263 12.47 11.10 -3.38
CA ILE A 263 11.02 11.01 -3.17
C ILE A 263 10.57 9.56 -2.95
N TRP A 264 11.19 8.60 -3.64
CA TRP A 264 10.86 7.18 -3.48
C TRP A 264 11.37 6.59 -2.15
N LEU A 265 12.38 7.22 -1.57
CA LEU A 265 13.07 6.80 -0.34
C LEU A 265 12.62 7.58 0.89
N GLU A 266 11.95 8.72 0.70
CA GLU A 266 11.42 9.55 1.78
C GLU A 266 10.28 8.83 2.49
N GLU A 267 10.20 9.07 3.80
CA GLU A 267 9.13 8.56 4.64
C GLU A 267 7.82 9.26 4.27
N THR A 268 6.81 8.48 3.96
CA THR A 268 5.46 8.99 3.73
C THR A 268 4.76 9.10 5.08
N ASN A 269 4.08 10.22 5.33
CA ASN A 269 3.24 10.44 6.52
C ASN A 269 1.93 9.61 6.47
N GLN A 270 1.95 8.46 5.79
CA GLN A 270 0.77 7.66 5.50
C GLN A 270 0.72 6.42 6.37
N TYR A 271 -0.47 6.15 6.89
CA TYR A 271 -0.80 4.89 7.53
C TYR A 271 -1.02 3.85 6.42
N ALA A 272 -0.30 2.73 6.43
CA ALA A 272 -0.54 1.67 5.46
C ALA A 272 -2.01 1.22 5.47
N LEU A 273 -2.47 0.79 4.29
CA LEU A 273 -3.80 0.21 4.06
C LEU A 273 -4.16 -0.94 5.02
N ALA A 274 -3.17 -1.61 5.60
CA ALA A 274 -3.35 -2.97 6.08
C ALA A 274 -3.89 -3.13 7.50
N ASP A 275 -3.73 -2.17 8.44
CA ASP A 275 -3.98 -2.53 9.85
C ASP A 275 -5.24 -1.94 10.51
N ARG A 276 -6.09 -2.87 10.97
CA ARG A 276 -7.19 -2.66 11.92
C ARG A 276 -6.68 -2.67 13.37
N VAL A 277 -5.39 -2.85 13.63
CA VAL A 277 -4.87 -3.09 14.98
C VAL A 277 -3.52 -2.41 15.21
N SER A 278 -3.44 -1.08 15.17
CA SER A 278 -2.38 -0.32 15.88
C SER A 278 -2.62 1.19 15.75
N ASN A 279 -2.82 1.87 16.88
CA ASN A 279 -2.85 3.34 16.96
C ASN A 279 -1.44 3.97 16.88
N LYS A 280 -0.39 3.21 16.55
CA LYS A 280 0.95 3.74 16.30
C LYS A 280 1.14 3.91 14.80
N GLY A 281 1.36 5.15 14.35
CA GLY A 281 1.65 5.42 12.94
C GLY A 281 2.93 4.72 12.51
N SER A 282 2.79 3.61 11.80
CA SER A 282 3.91 2.96 11.13
C SER A 282 4.35 3.84 9.96
N VAL A 283 5.66 4.07 9.85
CA VAL A 283 6.24 4.96 8.85
C VAL A 283 6.67 4.13 7.64
N TYR A 284 6.02 4.38 6.50
CA TYR A 284 6.27 3.65 5.25
C TYR A 284 6.91 4.55 4.20
N THR A 285 7.82 4.03 3.39
CA THR A 285 8.30 4.64 2.15
C THR A 285 7.45 4.17 0.96
N PHE A 286 7.60 4.80 -0.21
CA PHE A 286 7.00 4.27 -1.44
C PHE A 286 7.50 2.88 -1.80
N MET A 287 8.75 2.55 -1.48
CA MET A 287 9.29 1.21 -1.68
C MET A 287 8.56 0.17 -0.84
N ASP A 288 8.24 0.49 0.41
CA ASP A 288 7.48 -0.41 1.28
C ASP A 288 6.10 -0.68 0.67
N LEU A 289 5.44 0.37 0.20
CA LEU A 289 4.12 0.28 -0.43
C LEU A 289 4.17 -0.52 -1.74
N PHE A 290 5.17 -0.29 -2.59
CA PHE A 290 5.34 -1.11 -3.81
C PHE A 290 5.71 -2.54 -3.52
N ALA A 291 6.46 -2.80 -2.45
CA ALA A 291 6.68 -4.17 -1.99
C ALA A 291 5.35 -4.81 -1.62
N PHE A 292 4.53 -4.24 -0.75
CA PHE A 292 3.27 -4.89 -0.32
C PHE A 292 2.28 -5.19 -1.45
N HIS A 293 2.36 -4.46 -2.56
CA HIS A 293 1.47 -4.61 -3.70
C HIS A 293 2.13 -5.21 -4.95
N CYS A 294 3.39 -5.67 -4.84
CA CYS A 294 4.08 -6.33 -5.93
C CYS A 294 3.42 -7.69 -6.21
N THR A 295 2.99 -7.90 -7.46
CA THR A 295 2.46 -9.17 -7.93
C THR A 295 3.32 -9.68 -9.09
N ARG A 296 3.22 -10.98 -9.41
CA ARG A 296 3.84 -11.56 -10.61
C ARG A 296 3.58 -10.77 -11.90
N GLU A 297 2.38 -10.21 -12.05
CA GLU A 297 1.96 -9.46 -13.24
C GLU A 297 2.39 -7.98 -13.20
N MET A 298 2.68 -7.46 -12.00
CA MET A 298 3.04 -6.08 -11.76
C MET A 298 4.26 -5.97 -10.82
N PRO A 299 5.47 -6.28 -11.31
CA PRO A 299 6.69 -6.18 -10.54
C PRO A 299 7.19 -4.72 -10.44
N THR A 300 6.43 -3.87 -9.75
CA THR A 300 6.65 -2.41 -9.69
C THR A 300 8.05 -2.03 -9.22
N LEU A 301 8.61 -2.77 -8.26
CA LEU A 301 9.97 -2.56 -7.76
C LEU A 301 11.04 -2.84 -8.82
N ASP A 302 10.88 -3.91 -9.61
CA ASP A 302 11.80 -4.22 -10.72
C ASP A 302 11.76 -3.12 -11.78
N LYS A 303 10.56 -2.62 -12.11
CA LYS A 303 10.43 -1.50 -13.03
C LYS A 303 11.05 -0.22 -12.49
N LEU A 304 10.91 0.04 -11.20
CA LEU A 304 11.57 1.19 -10.57
C LEU A 304 13.09 1.08 -10.68
N LEU A 305 13.65 -0.12 -10.52
CA LEU A 305 15.08 -0.37 -10.72
C LEU A 305 15.54 -0.14 -12.17
N ASP A 306 14.69 -0.44 -13.16
CA ASP A 306 14.97 -0.12 -14.57
C ASP A 306 15.02 1.39 -14.83
N VAL A 307 14.13 2.15 -14.16
CA VAL A 307 14.07 3.61 -14.28
C VAL A 307 15.22 4.28 -13.51
N TYR A 308 15.63 3.70 -12.38
CA TYR A 308 16.69 4.22 -11.50
C TYR A 308 17.80 3.19 -11.30
N PRO A 309 18.78 3.11 -12.21
CA PRO A 309 19.89 2.17 -12.09
C PRO A 309 20.71 2.32 -10.80
N ASP A 310 20.79 3.55 -10.27
CA ASP A 310 21.53 3.93 -9.06
C ASP A 310 20.73 3.73 -7.75
N LEU A 311 19.44 3.35 -7.84
CA LEU A 311 18.60 3.07 -6.67
C LEU A 311 19.28 2.13 -5.64
N PRO A 312 19.96 1.04 -6.02
CA PRO A 312 20.69 0.18 -5.09
C PRO A 312 21.72 0.89 -4.22
N LEU A 313 22.32 1.96 -4.72
CA LEU A 313 23.35 2.73 -4.02
C LEU A 313 22.76 3.81 -3.11
N ALA A 314 21.50 4.19 -3.32
CA ALA A 314 20.82 5.22 -2.55
C ALA A 314 19.98 4.69 -1.39
N ILE A 315 19.57 3.42 -1.44
CA ILE A 315 18.76 2.80 -0.37
C ILE A 315 19.59 2.72 0.92
N PRO A 316 19.14 3.31 2.04
CA PRO A 316 19.80 3.15 3.32
C PRO A 316 19.51 1.76 3.90
N ALA A 317 20.52 1.06 4.42
CA ALA A 317 20.36 -0.30 4.96
C ALA A 317 19.23 -0.41 5.99
N LYS A 318 19.11 0.59 6.87
CA LYS A 318 18.08 0.67 7.92
C LYS A 318 16.65 0.53 7.37
N MET A 319 16.39 0.99 6.15
CA MET A 319 15.08 0.88 5.52
C MET A 319 14.70 -0.58 5.22
N LEU A 320 15.69 -1.45 4.96
CA LEU A 320 15.44 -2.86 4.67
C LEU A 320 15.04 -3.66 5.92
N TYR A 321 15.60 -3.33 7.09
CA TYR A 321 15.43 -4.13 8.31
C TYR A 321 14.68 -3.43 9.45
N ARG A 322 14.24 -2.18 9.27
CA ARG A 322 13.36 -1.52 10.25
C ARG A 322 12.06 -2.32 10.39
N HIS A 323 11.61 -2.49 11.62
CA HIS A 323 10.34 -3.15 11.90
C HIS A 323 9.18 -2.20 11.66
N TYR A 324 8.13 -2.69 11.02
CA TYR A 324 6.91 -1.92 10.77
C TYR A 324 6.02 -1.80 12.01
N ASP A 325 6.01 -2.85 12.85
CA ASP A 325 5.13 -2.99 14.00
C ASP A 325 5.72 -3.98 15.03
N GLU A 326 4.91 -4.36 16.01
CA GLU A 326 5.28 -5.28 17.10
C GLU A 326 5.47 -6.74 16.62
N SER A 327 5.08 -7.09 15.40
CA SER A 327 5.38 -8.40 14.79
C SER A 327 6.85 -8.54 14.38
N GLY A 328 7.57 -7.42 14.29
CA GLY A 328 8.95 -7.35 13.81
C GLY A 328 9.13 -7.66 12.32
N ALA A 329 8.06 -7.69 11.53
CA ALA A 329 8.15 -7.73 10.07
C ALA A 329 8.86 -6.49 9.53
N SER A 330 9.68 -6.67 8.50
CA SER A 330 10.44 -5.61 7.83
C SER A 330 10.42 -5.77 6.31
N LEU A 331 10.94 -4.79 5.58
CA LEU A 331 10.97 -4.82 4.11
C LEU A 331 11.71 -6.05 3.58
N ILE A 332 12.82 -6.46 4.22
CA ILE A 332 13.60 -7.61 3.76
C ILE A 332 12.82 -8.93 3.85
N ASN A 333 11.89 -9.07 4.81
CA ASN A 333 10.98 -10.24 4.87
C ASN A 333 10.10 -10.29 3.61
N VAL A 334 9.51 -9.16 3.23
CA VAL A 334 8.64 -9.04 2.06
C VAL A 334 9.42 -9.30 0.77
N LEU A 335 10.58 -8.67 0.62
CA LEU A 335 11.44 -8.83 -0.56
C LEU A 335 11.96 -10.26 -0.71
N ALA A 336 12.30 -10.94 0.40
CA ALA A 336 12.72 -12.34 0.37
C ALA A 336 11.58 -13.27 -0.04
N PHE A 337 10.37 -13.04 0.49
CA PHE A 337 9.18 -13.76 0.06
C PHE A 337 8.91 -13.57 -1.44
N GLN A 338 9.00 -12.34 -1.94
CA GLN A 338 8.80 -12.04 -3.36
C GLN A 338 9.89 -12.63 -4.26
N CYS A 339 11.14 -12.63 -3.82
CA CYS A 339 12.21 -13.30 -4.54
C CYS A 339 11.99 -14.82 -4.65
N ALA A 340 11.32 -15.40 -3.65
CA ALA A 340 11.10 -16.84 -3.55
C ALA A 340 9.86 -17.30 -4.33
N TYR A 341 8.76 -16.58 -4.17
CA TYR A 341 7.43 -17.02 -4.63
C TYR A 341 6.83 -16.14 -5.72
N GLU A 342 7.33 -14.91 -5.88
CA GLU A 342 6.93 -13.99 -6.95
C GLU A 342 8.00 -13.93 -8.05
N SER A 343 7.66 -13.38 -9.22
CA SER A 343 8.63 -13.24 -10.31
C SER A 343 9.62 -12.09 -10.13
N SER A 344 9.72 -11.49 -8.93
CA SER A 344 10.55 -10.31 -8.72
C SER A 344 12.05 -10.62 -8.79
N ASN A 345 12.83 -9.71 -9.37
CA ASN A 345 14.30 -9.74 -9.43
C ASN A 345 14.93 -8.63 -8.59
N PHE A 346 14.13 -7.91 -7.79
CA PHE A 346 14.56 -6.69 -7.16
C PHE A 346 15.65 -6.98 -6.12
N LEU A 347 15.41 -7.93 -5.20
CA LEU A 347 16.38 -8.31 -4.17
C LEU A 347 17.67 -8.94 -4.74
N PRO A 348 17.61 -9.90 -5.69
CA PRO A 348 18.81 -10.38 -6.38
C PRO A 348 19.61 -9.27 -7.05
N SER A 349 18.93 -8.31 -7.71
CA SER A 349 19.59 -7.19 -8.38
C SER A 349 20.21 -6.21 -7.39
N LEU A 350 19.55 -5.98 -6.25
CA LEU A 350 20.06 -5.19 -5.14
C LEU A 350 21.36 -5.82 -4.60
N ALA A 351 21.33 -7.11 -4.30
CA ALA A 351 22.50 -7.86 -3.80
C ALA A 351 23.67 -7.85 -4.79
N LYS A 352 23.39 -8.00 -6.09
CA LYS A 352 24.41 -7.98 -7.14
C LYS A 352 25.05 -6.60 -7.34
N ARG A 353 24.25 -5.53 -7.30
CA ARG A 353 24.71 -4.16 -7.60
C ARG A 353 25.30 -3.44 -6.39
N ASN A 354 24.83 -3.76 -5.18
CA ASN A 354 25.35 -3.22 -3.94
C ASN A 354 25.44 -4.31 -2.86
N PRO A 355 26.44 -5.22 -2.94
CA PRO A 355 26.60 -6.28 -1.94
C PRO A 355 26.91 -5.73 -0.54
N ALA A 356 27.54 -4.56 -0.44
CA ALA A 356 27.80 -3.90 0.83
C ALA A 356 26.50 -3.60 1.61
N LEU A 357 25.40 -3.27 0.90
CA LEU A 357 24.10 -3.05 1.52
C LEU A 357 23.57 -4.31 2.22
N ILE A 358 23.82 -5.49 1.66
CA ILE A 358 23.44 -6.79 2.25
C ILE A 358 24.19 -7.03 3.56
N ARG A 359 25.48 -6.67 3.60
CA ARG A 359 26.33 -6.77 4.78
C ARG A 359 25.90 -5.86 5.93
N GLU A 360 25.34 -4.69 5.60
CA GLU A 360 24.90 -3.71 6.60
C GLU A 360 23.60 -4.12 7.33
N ILE A 361 22.88 -5.11 6.82
CA ILE A 361 21.70 -5.66 7.48
C ILE A 361 22.15 -6.54 8.68
N PRO A 362 21.65 -6.28 9.90
CA PRO A 362 21.94 -7.13 11.06
C PRO A 362 21.67 -8.59 10.77
N ILE A 363 22.61 -9.45 11.14
CA ILE A 363 22.59 -10.86 10.74
C ILE A 363 21.39 -11.60 11.31
N GLU A 364 20.93 -11.21 12.50
CA GLU A 364 19.75 -11.74 13.17
C GLU A 364 18.48 -11.50 12.36
N THR A 365 18.38 -10.38 11.62
CA THR A 365 17.21 -10.09 10.76
C THR A 365 16.99 -11.16 9.69
N TRP A 366 18.05 -11.85 9.26
CA TRP A 366 17.97 -12.85 8.20
C TRP A 366 17.36 -14.19 8.65
N TYR A 367 17.50 -14.57 9.93
CA TYR A 367 17.09 -15.89 10.42
C TYR A 367 16.18 -15.87 11.64
N ALA A 368 16.20 -14.82 12.45
CA ALA A 368 15.40 -14.75 13.66
C ALA A 368 13.90 -14.73 13.31
N HIS A 369 13.09 -15.38 14.15
CA HIS A 369 11.65 -15.41 14.01
C HIS A 369 11.06 -14.29 14.88
N PRO A 370 10.66 -13.14 14.32
CA PRO A 370 10.31 -11.99 15.14
C PRO A 370 8.93 -12.14 15.80
N ALA A 371 8.01 -12.90 15.19
CA ALA A 371 6.72 -13.30 15.73
C ALA A 371 6.23 -14.60 15.07
N LYS A 372 5.21 -15.27 15.64
CA LYS A 372 4.74 -16.61 15.23
C LYS A 372 4.35 -16.74 13.74
N ASP A 373 3.98 -15.63 13.09
CA ASP A 373 3.44 -15.62 11.72
C ASP A 373 4.35 -14.91 10.70
N VAL A 374 5.55 -14.47 11.09
CA VAL A 374 6.50 -13.79 10.19
C VAL A 374 7.58 -14.76 9.75
N ILE A 375 7.65 -15.05 8.45
CA ILE A 375 8.65 -15.95 7.88
C ILE A 375 10.02 -15.25 7.85
N PRO A 376 11.09 -15.85 8.41
CA PRO A 376 12.43 -15.30 8.31
C PRO A 376 12.93 -15.21 6.86
N PRO A 377 13.67 -14.16 6.46
CA PRO A 377 14.11 -13.97 5.08
C PRO A 377 14.88 -15.17 4.50
N LEU A 378 15.83 -15.74 5.26
CA LEU A 378 16.61 -16.91 4.80
C LEU A 378 15.73 -18.11 4.49
N TYR A 379 14.64 -18.30 5.25
CA TYR A 379 13.74 -19.41 5.00
C TYR A 379 13.12 -19.27 3.61
N SER A 380 12.55 -18.10 3.30
CA SER A 380 11.96 -17.84 1.99
C SER A 380 12.97 -18.00 0.87
N LEU A 381 14.19 -17.46 1.03
CA LEU A 381 15.23 -17.53 0.00
C LEU A 381 15.66 -18.96 -0.36
N CYS A 382 15.53 -19.93 0.56
CA CYS A 382 15.82 -21.34 0.25
C CYS A 382 14.84 -21.94 -0.78
N ALA A 383 13.67 -21.33 -0.97
CA ALA A 383 12.60 -21.88 -1.80
C ALA A 383 12.76 -21.62 -3.32
N SER A 384 13.77 -20.87 -3.76
CA SER A 384 13.97 -20.59 -5.20
C SER A 384 15.45 -20.47 -5.62
N PRO A 385 15.79 -20.75 -6.89
CA PRO A 385 17.14 -20.52 -7.41
C PRO A 385 17.62 -19.06 -7.29
N LYS A 386 16.72 -18.08 -7.46
CA LYS A 386 17.05 -16.66 -7.26
C LYS A 386 17.37 -16.36 -5.81
N GLY A 387 16.62 -16.96 -4.87
CA GLY A 387 16.89 -16.80 -3.45
C GLY A 387 18.24 -17.41 -3.06
N ILE A 388 18.62 -18.53 -3.69
CA ILE A 388 19.96 -19.13 -3.55
C ILE A 388 21.07 -18.16 -3.99
N GLU A 389 20.90 -17.40 -5.09
CA GLU A 389 21.87 -16.38 -5.49
C GLU A 389 22.07 -15.31 -4.40
N VAL A 390 20.99 -14.89 -3.74
CA VAL A 390 21.04 -13.94 -2.62
C VAL A 390 21.74 -14.56 -1.41
N ILE A 391 21.47 -15.83 -1.08
CA ILE A 391 22.14 -16.56 0.01
C ILE A 391 23.65 -16.65 -0.26
N VAL A 392 24.06 -16.97 -1.49
CA VAL A 392 25.48 -17.00 -1.87
C VAL A 392 26.12 -15.62 -1.71
N CYS A 393 25.43 -14.55 -2.08
CA CYS A 393 25.90 -13.18 -1.84
C CYS A 393 26.07 -12.91 -0.33
N LEU A 394 25.06 -13.24 0.47
CA LEU A 394 25.09 -13.06 1.92
C LEU A 394 26.25 -13.82 2.57
N MET A 395 26.51 -15.07 2.18
CA MET A 395 27.63 -15.85 2.70
C MET A 395 29.00 -15.29 2.32
N LYS A 396 29.11 -14.63 1.16
CA LYS A 396 30.36 -13.95 0.76
C LYS A 396 30.61 -12.70 1.58
N GLU A 397 29.56 -11.92 1.82
CA GLU A 397 29.65 -10.65 2.55
C GLU A 397 29.68 -10.83 4.08
N CYS A 398 29.09 -11.92 4.58
CA CYS A 398 29.03 -12.32 5.98
C CYS A 398 29.58 -13.74 6.14
N PRO A 399 30.92 -13.94 6.14
CA PRO A 399 31.54 -15.27 6.17
C PRO A 399 31.27 -16.06 7.46
N ASP A 400 30.88 -15.38 8.53
CA ASP A 400 30.48 -15.94 9.82
C ASP A 400 28.97 -16.28 9.91
N LEU A 401 28.22 -16.13 8.81
CA LEU A 401 26.78 -16.40 8.77
C LEU A 401 26.41 -17.76 9.37
N LEU A 402 27.08 -18.83 8.92
CA LEU A 402 26.79 -20.19 9.39
C LEU A 402 27.14 -20.42 10.87
N GLN A 403 28.01 -19.60 11.46
CA GLN A 403 28.34 -19.68 12.88
C GLN A 403 27.27 -19.00 13.75
N LYS A 404 26.57 -18.01 13.19
CA LYS A 404 25.56 -17.22 13.91
C LYS A 404 24.14 -17.74 13.74
N VAL A 405 23.82 -18.34 12.59
CA VAL A 405 22.52 -18.99 12.38
C VAL A 405 22.45 -20.25 13.26
N PRO A 406 21.47 -20.37 14.18
CA PRO A 406 21.30 -21.56 15.00
C PRO A 406 21.17 -22.80 14.14
N ILE A 407 21.86 -23.88 14.48
CA ILE A 407 21.91 -25.06 13.62
C ILE A 407 20.51 -25.68 13.45
N GLU A 408 19.65 -25.55 14.46
CA GLU A 408 18.27 -25.99 14.46
C GLU A 408 17.43 -25.31 13.38
N PHE A 409 17.74 -24.06 12.99
CA PHE A 409 17.01 -23.32 11.95
C PHE A 409 16.91 -24.14 10.65
N TRP A 410 18.00 -24.79 10.24
CA TRP A 410 18.09 -25.47 8.96
C TRP A 410 17.19 -26.70 8.85
N HIS A 411 16.88 -27.36 9.98
CA HIS A 411 16.10 -28.60 10.02
C HIS A 411 14.72 -28.40 10.69
N GLN A 412 14.41 -27.20 11.19
CA GLN A 412 13.10 -26.89 11.75
C GLN A 412 12.14 -26.42 10.64
N PRO A 413 11.09 -27.19 10.33
CA PRO A 413 10.09 -26.73 9.39
C PRO A 413 9.20 -25.65 10.01
N LEU A 414 8.75 -24.71 9.19
CA LEU A 414 7.78 -23.71 9.64
C LEU A 414 6.37 -24.31 9.68
N ARG A 415 5.73 -24.22 10.85
CA ARG A 415 4.37 -24.73 11.06
C ARG A 415 3.26 -23.85 10.45
N SER A 416 3.59 -22.68 9.90
CA SER A 416 2.61 -21.65 9.50
C SER A 416 2.14 -21.70 8.04
N MET A 417 2.87 -22.37 7.13
CA MET A 417 2.48 -22.50 5.73
C MET A 417 1.69 -23.80 5.55
N GLY A 418 0.37 -23.73 5.70
CA GLY A 418 -0.51 -24.87 5.42
C GLY A 418 -0.23 -25.45 4.03
N THR A 419 -0.04 -26.77 3.98
CA THR A 419 0.48 -27.63 2.88
C THR A 419 1.99 -27.88 2.96
N GLU A 420 2.34 -28.94 3.70
CA GLU A 420 3.68 -29.53 3.88
C GLU A 420 4.67 -28.78 4.80
N SER A 421 5.05 -29.45 5.89
CA SER A 421 6.04 -29.00 6.87
C SER A 421 7.46 -29.26 6.33
N ILE A 422 7.96 -28.37 5.46
CA ILE A 422 9.26 -28.50 4.78
C ILE A 422 10.32 -27.66 5.53
N SER A 423 11.55 -28.15 5.72
CA SER A 423 12.63 -27.38 6.35
C SER A 423 13.45 -26.55 5.34
N PRO A 424 14.21 -25.52 5.76
CA PRO A 424 15.12 -24.80 4.86
C PRO A 424 16.12 -25.72 4.13
N LEU A 425 16.63 -26.73 4.82
CA LEU A 425 17.58 -27.69 4.25
C LEU A 425 16.93 -28.53 3.14
N ASP A 426 15.68 -28.94 3.32
CA ASP A 426 14.91 -29.66 2.28
C ASP A 426 14.66 -28.77 1.07
N LEU A 427 14.35 -27.50 1.29
CA LEU A 427 14.19 -26.52 0.22
C LEU A 427 15.50 -26.31 -0.55
N LEU A 428 16.64 -26.24 0.13
CA LEU A 428 17.95 -26.15 -0.51
C LEU A 428 18.30 -27.42 -1.29
N LEU A 429 18.04 -28.61 -0.74
CA LEU A 429 18.26 -29.87 -1.45
C LEU A 429 17.46 -29.96 -2.76
N LYS A 430 16.24 -29.40 -2.76
CA LYS A 430 15.37 -29.33 -3.93
C LYS A 430 15.83 -28.28 -4.95
N ASN A 431 16.26 -27.10 -4.50
CA ASN A 431 16.45 -25.93 -5.36
C ASN A 431 17.92 -25.59 -5.68
N ALA A 432 18.90 -26.15 -4.95
CA ALA A 432 20.33 -25.93 -5.15
C ALA A 432 21.00 -27.15 -5.83
N PRO A 433 21.02 -27.22 -7.18
CA PRO A 433 21.46 -28.42 -7.90
C PRO A 433 22.95 -28.74 -7.72
N ASP A 434 23.79 -27.74 -7.47
CA ASP A 434 25.23 -27.92 -7.23
C ASP A 434 25.55 -28.40 -5.80
N ARG A 435 24.54 -28.37 -4.89
CA ARG A 435 24.64 -28.74 -3.47
C ARG A 435 25.76 -28.03 -2.70
N THR A 436 26.33 -26.95 -3.23
CA THR A 436 27.49 -26.27 -2.62
C THR A 436 27.08 -25.64 -1.29
N LEU A 437 25.93 -24.98 -1.25
CA LEU A 437 25.39 -24.40 -0.01
C LEU A 437 25.06 -25.48 1.04
N VAL A 438 24.45 -26.59 0.60
CA VAL A 438 24.15 -27.73 1.46
C VAL A 438 25.42 -28.29 2.09
N ALA A 439 26.49 -28.46 1.29
CA ALA A 439 27.78 -28.93 1.78
C ALA A 439 28.37 -28.02 2.86
N LEU A 440 28.29 -26.69 2.68
CA LEU A 440 28.80 -25.73 3.67
C LEU A 440 28.00 -25.78 4.97
N ILE A 441 26.67 -25.89 4.90
CA ILE A 441 25.80 -26.03 6.08
C ILE A 441 26.11 -27.33 6.84
N LEU A 442 26.21 -28.46 6.13
CA LEU A 442 26.50 -29.76 6.74
C LEU A 442 27.87 -29.80 7.41
N ARG A 443 28.89 -29.18 6.79
CA ARG A 443 30.22 -29.05 7.41
C ARG A 443 30.18 -28.20 8.67
N ALA A 444 29.44 -27.10 8.67
CA ALA A 444 29.27 -26.26 9.84
C ALA A 444 28.49 -26.97 10.98
N ALA A 445 27.52 -27.82 10.63
CA ALA A 445 26.76 -28.64 11.58
C ALA A 445 27.63 -29.64 12.34
N GLY A 446 28.66 -30.17 11.67
CA GLY A 446 29.46 -31.28 12.15
C GLY A 446 28.78 -32.64 12.00
N LYS A 447 29.57 -33.70 12.18
CA LYS A 447 29.19 -35.10 11.92
C LYS A 447 27.98 -35.54 12.75
N ASP A 448 27.98 -35.24 14.04
CA ASP A 448 26.95 -35.72 14.98
C ASP A 448 25.56 -35.18 14.63
N ARG A 449 25.45 -33.89 14.30
CA ARG A 449 24.18 -33.29 13.87
C ARG A 449 23.73 -33.80 12.51
N MET A 450 24.66 -33.95 11.55
CA MET A 450 24.32 -34.54 10.26
C MET A 450 23.74 -35.95 10.41
N SER A 451 24.35 -36.81 11.25
CA SER A 451 23.85 -38.16 11.50
C SER A 451 22.43 -38.16 12.07
N GLN A 452 22.11 -37.22 12.96
CA GLN A 452 20.76 -37.08 13.52
C GLN A 452 19.73 -36.64 12.46
N TRP A 453 20.11 -35.75 11.55
CA TRP A 453 19.24 -35.33 10.44
C TRP A 453 19.06 -36.43 9.40
N ALA A 454 20.15 -37.09 9.01
CA ALA A 454 20.17 -38.23 8.10
C ALA A 454 19.33 -39.42 8.59
N ALA A 455 19.19 -39.62 9.90
CA ALA A 455 18.31 -40.65 10.45
C ALA A 455 16.84 -40.47 10.04
N ASN A 456 16.43 -39.24 9.72
CA ASN A 456 15.05 -38.88 9.41
C ASN A 456 14.83 -38.44 7.95
N ASP A 457 15.89 -38.19 7.18
CA ASP A 457 15.82 -37.79 5.77
C ASP A 457 16.72 -38.67 4.88
N LYS A 458 16.10 -39.37 3.91
CA LYS A 458 16.79 -40.30 3.00
C LYS A 458 17.78 -39.62 2.05
N THR A 459 17.51 -38.38 1.67
CA THR A 459 18.39 -37.59 0.79
C THR A 459 19.65 -37.20 1.54
N LEU A 460 19.52 -36.74 2.79
CA LEU A 460 20.64 -36.45 3.67
C LEU A 460 21.43 -37.71 4.03
N ALA A 461 20.75 -38.84 4.26
CA ALA A 461 21.40 -40.13 4.48
C ALA A 461 22.31 -40.53 3.32
N SER A 462 21.85 -40.35 2.07
CA SER A 462 22.66 -40.65 0.88
C SER A 462 23.91 -39.75 0.74
N LEU A 463 23.94 -38.62 1.45
CA LEU A 463 24.99 -37.61 1.38
C LEU A 463 26.03 -37.73 2.51
N VAL A 464 25.79 -38.56 3.53
CA VAL A 464 26.68 -38.69 4.71
C VAL A 464 28.08 -39.11 4.29
N ASP A 465 28.19 -40.12 3.43
CA ASP A 465 29.47 -40.66 2.98
C ASP A 465 30.22 -39.71 2.03
N ASP A 466 29.51 -38.82 1.32
CA ASP A 466 30.11 -37.82 0.43
C ASP A 466 30.79 -36.68 1.21
N PHE A 467 30.25 -36.33 2.39
CA PHE A 467 30.74 -35.20 3.20
C PHE A 467 31.61 -35.60 4.38
N PHE A 468 31.45 -36.82 4.90
CA PHE A 468 32.23 -37.38 6.00
C PHE A 468 32.71 -38.80 5.63
N PRO A 469 33.65 -38.95 4.67
CA PRO A 469 34.05 -40.25 4.10
C PRO A 469 34.70 -41.23 5.08
N GLU A 470 34.94 -40.83 6.33
CA GLU A 470 35.36 -41.72 7.41
C GLU A 470 34.32 -42.81 7.77
N SER A 471 33.12 -42.79 7.17
CA SER A 471 32.08 -43.83 7.32
C SER A 471 32.02 -44.83 6.16
N GLY A 472 32.85 -44.72 5.13
CA GLY A 472 32.89 -45.73 4.08
C GLY A 472 33.35 -47.09 4.61
N PRO A 473 32.89 -48.23 4.03
CA PRO A 473 33.37 -49.56 4.42
C PRO A 473 34.89 -49.72 4.32
N LEU A 474 35.57 -48.85 3.55
CA LEU A 474 37.03 -48.77 3.46
C LEU A 474 37.71 -48.21 4.73
N ALA A 475 37.13 -47.21 5.41
CA ALA A 475 37.70 -46.64 6.64
C ALA A 475 37.54 -47.61 7.83
N ALA A 476 36.41 -48.34 7.87
CA ALA A 476 36.21 -49.46 8.79
C ALA A 476 37.20 -50.62 8.50
N ALA A 477 37.49 -50.90 7.22
CA ALA A 477 38.48 -51.93 6.84
C ALA A 477 39.92 -51.51 7.16
N MET A 478 40.29 -50.24 7.00
CA MET A 478 41.62 -49.73 7.33
C MET A 478 41.87 -49.66 8.84
N ASN A 479 40.87 -49.28 9.64
CA ASN A 479 40.97 -49.35 11.11
C ASN A 479 40.98 -50.78 11.65
N ALA A 480 40.32 -51.73 10.97
CA ALA A 480 40.38 -53.15 11.30
C ALA A 480 41.73 -53.81 10.93
N GLN A 481 42.42 -53.32 9.90
CA GLN A 481 43.75 -53.81 9.49
C GLN A 481 44.92 -53.20 10.29
N GLY A 482 44.71 -52.10 11.02
CA GLY A 482 45.75 -51.46 11.84
C GLY A 482 45.98 -52.09 13.22
N SER A 483 45.14 -53.02 13.68
CA SER A 483 45.16 -53.49 15.08
C SER A 483 45.62 -54.95 15.29
N ALA A 484 46.21 -55.59 14.29
CA ALA A 484 46.68 -56.96 14.43
C ALA A 484 48.08 -57.13 13.84
N LEU A 485 49.10 -56.63 14.53
CA LEU A 485 50.49 -57.12 14.48
C LEU A 485 51.28 -56.33 15.54
N PHE A 486 51.49 -56.93 16.72
CA PHE A 486 52.83 -57.17 17.30
C PHE A 486 52.81 -57.47 18.82
N PHE A 487 53.23 -58.71 19.10
CA PHE A 487 53.87 -59.27 20.32
C PHE A 487 53.09 -59.45 21.64
N SER A 488 52.76 -60.72 21.91
CA SER A 488 53.06 -61.38 23.20
C SER A 488 54.51 -61.90 23.16
N PRO A 489 55.26 -61.98 24.28
CA PRO A 489 55.10 -63.04 25.30
C PRO A 489 55.27 -62.49 26.75
N THR A 490 54.87 -63.12 27.86
CA THR A 490 55.22 -64.47 28.34
C THR A 490 54.42 -64.76 29.62
N ALA A 491 54.14 -66.03 29.87
CA ALA A 491 53.48 -66.55 31.07
C ALA A 491 54.42 -66.58 32.29
N ALA A 492 53.88 -66.29 33.49
CA ALA A 492 54.33 -66.87 34.74
C ALA A 492 53.19 -66.90 35.77
N LYS A 493 53.04 -68.07 36.40
CA LYS A 493 52.06 -68.45 37.43
C LYS A 493 52.30 -67.69 38.74
N GLU A 494 51.25 -67.45 39.54
CA GLU A 494 50.99 -68.08 40.85
C GLU A 494 49.95 -67.33 41.70
N ASN A 495 48.91 -68.09 42.06
CA ASN A 495 48.26 -68.22 43.37
C ASN A 495 47.70 -67.03 44.19
N HIS A 496 46.54 -67.35 44.77
CA HIS A 496 45.90 -66.85 46.00
C HIS A 496 44.90 -65.69 45.92
N LEU A 497 43.61 -66.08 45.88
CA LEU A 497 42.51 -65.57 46.71
C LEU A 497 42.91 -65.61 48.22
N PRO A 498 42.29 -64.82 49.14
CA PRO A 498 40.82 -64.70 49.23
C PRO A 498 40.22 -63.36 49.72
N GLU A 499 38.88 -63.30 49.58
CA GLU A 499 37.86 -62.65 50.45
C GLU A 499 37.92 -61.11 50.61
N SER A 500 36.84 -60.34 50.62
CA SER A 500 35.44 -60.56 50.98
C SER A 500 34.56 -59.41 50.45
N GLU A 501 33.26 -59.70 50.27
CA GLU A 501 32.14 -58.84 49.84
C GLU A 501 31.83 -57.63 50.79
N PRO A 502 30.64 -56.99 50.73
CA PRO A 502 30.18 -55.98 49.77
C PRO A 502 29.63 -54.71 50.50
N VAL A 503 29.48 -53.54 49.87
CA VAL A 503 28.45 -52.58 50.33
C VAL A 503 27.84 -51.80 49.16
N GLN A 504 26.51 -51.81 49.19
CA GLN A 504 25.53 -51.19 48.31
C GLN A 504 25.55 -49.65 48.28
N GLU A 505 25.05 -49.18 47.15
CA GLU A 505 24.45 -47.88 46.87
C GLU A 505 23.71 -47.23 48.05
N LYS A 506 23.88 -45.90 48.17
CA LYS A 506 22.76 -45.00 48.50
C LYS A 506 22.92 -43.66 47.78
N THR A 507 22.00 -43.48 46.85
CA THR A 507 21.48 -42.22 46.31
C THR A 507 21.10 -41.24 47.40
N MET A 508 21.37 -39.95 47.17
CA MET A 508 20.57 -38.86 47.74
C MET A 508 20.68 -37.63 46.82
N GLU A 509 19.60 -37.35 46.10
CA GLU A 509 19.27 -36.01 45.62
C GLU A 509 18.96 -35.09 46.82
N PRO A 510 19.10 -33.77 46.64
CA PRO A 510 18.25 -32.83 47.34
C PRO A 510 17.48 -31.93 46.35
N GLY A 511 16.15 -32.02 46.42
CA GLY A 511 15.25 -30.98 45.93
C GLY A 511 14.83 -30.07 47.08
N ASN A 512 15.31 -28.83 47.05
CA ASN A 512 14.54 -27.59 47.22
C ASN A 512 15.43 -26.38 46.97
#